data_AF-S5YHQ8-F1
#
_entry.id   AF-S5YHQ8-F1
#
_cell.length_a   1.000
_cell.length_b   1.000
_cell.length_c   1.000
_cell.angle_alpha   90.00
_cell.angle_beta   90.00
_cell.angle_gamma   90.00
#
_symmetry.space_group_name_H-M   'P 1'
#
loop_
_entity.id
_entity.type
_entity.pdbx_description
1 polymer ?
#
loop_
_entity_poly.entity_id
_entity_poly.type
_entity_poly.pdbx_seq_one_letter_code
_entity_poly.pdbx_strand_id
1 'polypeptide(L)'
;MIHGLRTSGGQAEWYRNRRVDTPALTEGKAVLTDQGTIDLTASAAGTSVIAHTGRILALQEINPPFELTSELAALGAYDYDGALKAMMTALPRIFPRTGELLFFGSSPLAPHLTYHIADVQGRLVHGEFLNGSGPTSSTVGNRPPWSPSTASKPISRRRQ
;
A
#
# COMPACT_ATOMS: atom_id res chain seq x y z
N MET A 1 15.06 -6.95 4.77
CA MET A 1 15.88 -6.86 6.00
C MET A 1 15.62 -5.50 6.62
N ILE A 2 15.30 -5.45 7.91
CA ILE A 2 15.02 -4.21 8.64
C ILE A 2 16.16 -3.96 9.61
N HIS A 3 16.67 -2.73 9.60
CA HIS A 3 17.71 -2.26 10.50
C HIS A 3 17.09 -1.29 11.50
N GLY A 4 17.42 -1.45 12.78
CA GLY A 4 16.99 -0.55 13.83
C GLY A 4 18.15 -0.13 14.71
N LEU A 5 18.10 1.13 15.14
CA LEU A 5 19.02 1.73 16.09
C LEU A 5 18.17 2.40 17.17
N ARG A 6 18.32 1.96 18.42
CA ARG A 6 17.73 2.65 19.56
C ARG A 6 18.77 3.55 20.20
N THR A 7 18.39 4.81 20.40
CA THR A 7 19.23 5.78 21.09
C THR A 7 18.52 6.33 22.31
N SER A 8 19.29 6.65 23.35
CA SER A 8 18.81 7.27 24.58
C SER A 8 19.98 7.99 25.25
N GLY A 9 19.75 9.20 25.77
CA GLY A 9 20.81 9.96 26.44
C GLY A 9 22.08 10.19 25.59
N GLY A 10 21.95 10.28 24.27
CA GLY A 10 23.08 10.43 23.34
C GLY A 10 23.88 9.16 23.07
N GLN A 11 23.46 8.01 23.59
CA GLN A 11 24.10 6.71 23.37
C GLN A 11 23.26 5.83 22.44
N ALA A 12 23.93 4.94 21.70
CA ALA A 12 23.28 3.84 21.01
C ALA A 12 23.09 2.68 22.00
N GLU A 13 21.85 2.47 22.46
CA GLU A 13 21.53 1.39 23.39
C GLU A 13 21.60 0.02 22.71
N TRP A 14 21.17 -0.05 21.44
CA TRP A 14 21.35 -1.23 20.61
C TRP A 14 21.24 -0.93 19.13
N TYR A 15 21.89 -1.79 18.33
CA TYR A 15 21.65 -1.97 16.91
C TYR A 15 21.13 -3.39 16.67
N ARG A 16 20.14 -3.53 15.79
CA ARG A 16 19.59 -4.82 15.39
C ARG A 16 19.32 -4.83 13.89
N ASN A 17 19.51 -5.99 13.29
CA ASN A 17 19.09 -6.29 11.93
C ASN A 17 18.29 -7.59 11.94
N ARG A 18 17.06 -7.56 11.43
CA ARG A 18 16.17 -8.71 11.37
C ARG A 18 15.57 -8.85 9.98
N ARG A 19 15.41 -10.09 9.54
CA ARG A 19 14.50 -10.41 8.43
C ARG A 19 13.07 -10.32 8.96
N VAL A 20 12.14 -9.87 8.12
CA VAL A 20 10.72 -10.00 8.42
C VAL A 20 10.31 -11.42 8.05
N ASP A 21 9.97 -12.25 9.03
CA ASP A 21 9.58 -13.63 8.79
C ASP A 21 8.12 -13.69 8.29
N THR A 22 7.99 -13.54 6.98
CA THR A 22 6.74 -13.59 6.22
C THR A 22 6.53 -14.97 5.57
N PRO A 23 5.30 -15.41 5.28
CA PRO A 23 5.04 -16.66 4.56
C PRO A 23 5.80 -16.82 3.23
N ALA A 24 6.01 -15.75 2.46
CA ALA A 24 6.81 -15.82 1.23
C ALA A 24 8.27 -16.24 1.49
N LEU A 25 8.84 -15.78 2.59
CA LEU A 25 10.25 -15.96 2.93
C LEU A 25 10.52 -17.20 3.80
N THR A 26 9.51 -17.71 4.49
CA THR A 26 9.61 -18.90 5.35
C THR A 26 9.08 -20.17 4.67
N GLU A 27 8.01 -20.05 3.89
CA GLU A 27 7.30 -21.17 3.27
C GLU A 27 7.41 -21.16 1.73
N GLY A 28 7.96 -20.09 1.13
CA GLY A 28 8.10 -19.98 -0.32
C GLY A 28 6.79 -19.66 -1.05
N LYS A 29 5.80 -19.06 -0.37
CA LYS A 29 4.53 -18.67 -1.01
C LYS A 29 4.76 -17.65 -2.13
N ALA A 30 4.12 -17.91 -3.28
CA ALA A 30 4.14 -17.02 -4.43
C ALA A 30 3.00 -16.00 -4.37
N VAL A 31 3.26 -14.78 -4.83
CA VAL A 31 2.26 -13.70 -4.93
C VAL A 31 1.14 -14.08 -5.91
N LEU A 32 1.49 -14.64 -7.06
CA LEU A 32 0.53 -15.17 -8.02
C LEU A 32 0.40 -16.68 -7.79
N THR A 33 -0.81 -17.12 -7.48
CA THR A 33 -1.09 -18.54 -7.29
C THR A 33 -1.32 -19.26 -8.63
N ASP A 34 -1.22 -20.58 -8.62
CA ASP A 34 -1.53 -21.42 -9.80
C ASP A 34 -2.97 -21.26 -10.30
N GLN A 35 -3.87 -20.75 -9.44
CA GLN A 35 -5.27 -20.45 -9.78
C GLN A 35 -5.46 -19.05 -10.37
N GLY A 36 -4.37 -18.30 -10.62
CA GLY A 36 -4.41 -16.95 -11.16
C GLY A 36 -4.91 -15.89 -10.17
N THR A 37 -4.93 -16.21 -8.87
CA THR A 37 -5.31 -15.28 -7.81
C THR A 37 -4.08 -14.69 -7.12
N ILE A 38 -4.26 -13.57 -6.41
CA ILE A 38 -3.19 -12.90 -5.68
C ILE A 38 -3.25 -13.32 -4.20
N ASP A 39 -2.18 -13.92 -3.69
CA ASP A 39 -2.00 -14.19 -2.26
C ASP A 39 -1.38 -12.97 -1.57
N LEU A 40 -2.23 -12.20 -0.87
CA LEU A 40 -1.82 -11.02 -0.12
C LEU A 40 -0.89 -11.34 1.07
N THR A 41 -0.76 -12.60 1.48
CA THR A 41 0.17 -13.01 2.55
C THR A 41 1.60 -13.21 2.05
N ALA A 42 1.79 -13.33 0.73
CA ALA A 42 3.09 -13.52 0.09
C ALA A 42 3.89 -12.20 -0.03
N SER A 43 4.13 -11.53 1.10
CA SER A 43 4.94 -10.32 1.18
C SER A 43 6.39 -10.64 1.49
N ALA A 44 7.35 -9.87 0.98
CA ALA A 44 8.72 -9.81 1.48
C ALA A 44 8.94 -8.64 2.48
N ALA A 45 7.95 -7.75 2.64
CA ALA A 45 7.91 -6.67 3.62
C ALA A 45 9.24 -5.87 3.70
N GLY A 46 9.79 -5.49 2.55
CA GLY A 46 11.17 -5.01 2.43
C GLY A 46 11.35 -3.61 1.83
N THR A 47 10.27 -2.91 1.45
CA THR A 47 10.37 -1.64 0.71
C THR A 47 10.55 -0.44 1.63
N SER A 48 9.79 -0.37 2.72
CA SER A 48 9.85 0.75 3.66
C SER A 48 9.36 0.32 5.05
N VAL A 49 9.55 1.21 6.03
CA VAL A 49 9.04 1.07 7.39
C VAL A 49 8.39 2.38 7.82
N ILE A 50 7.25 2.30 8.52
CA ILE A 50 6.61 3.46 9.16
C ILE A 50 6.19 3.12 10.58
N ALA A 51 6.22 4.13 11.46
CA ALA A 51 5.61 4.06 12.78
C ALA A 51 4.28 4.81 12.79
N HIS A 52 3.20 4.16 13.21
CA HIS A 52 1.88 4.77 13.34
C HIS A 52 1.14 4.15 14.53
N THR A 53 0.56 4.99 15.39
CA THR A 53 -0.21 4.55 16.58
C THR A 53 0.52 3.52 17.45
N GLY A 54 1.81 3.75 17.72
CA GLY A 54 2.62 2.86 18.57
C GLY A 54 3.03 1.54 17.92
N ARG A 55 2.67 1.31 16.64
CA ARG A 55 3.06 0.13 15.87
C ARG A 55 4.20 0.47 14.92
N ILE A 56 5.02 -0.53 14.61
CA ILE A 56 6.04 -0.46 13.55
C ILE A 56 5.56 -1.35 12.42
N LEU A 57 5.37 -0.79 11.24
CA LEU A 57 4.85 -1.49 10.07
C LEU A 57 5.92 -1.56 8.98
N ALA A 58 6.24 -2.76 8.52
CA ALA A 58 7.08 -3.01 7.35
C ALA A 58 6.20 -3.21 6.11
N LEU A 59 6.52 -2.54 5.01
CA LEU A 59 5.63 -2.46 3.86
C LEU A 59 6.25 -2.98 2.57
N GLN A 60 5.38 -3.46 1.68
CA GLN A 60 5.65 -3.80 0.30
C GLN A 60 4.39 -3.52 -0.51
N GLU A 61 4.54 -2.88 -1.67
CA GLU A 61 3.45 -2.26 -2.45
C GLU A 61 2.27 -3.17 -2.84
N ILE A 62 2.46 -4.49 -2.76
CA ILE A 62 1.52 -5.51 -3.25
C ILE A 62 0.89 -6.35 -2.14
N ASN A 63 1.03 -5.96 -0.87
CA ASN A 63 0.50 -6.67 0.28
C ASN A 63 0.01 -5.70 1.38
N PRO A 64 -0.79 -6.17 2.35
CA PRO A 64 -0.92 -5.48 3.63
C PRO A 64 0.44 -5.35 4.33
N PRO A 65 0.60 -4.36 5.23
CA PRO A 65 1.83 -4.20 6.01
C PRO A 65 2.03 -5.38 6.95
N PHE A 66 3.28 -5.61 7.38
CA PHE A 66 3.61 -6.54 8.46
C PHE A 66 3.96 -5.78 9.72
N GLU A 67 3.34 -6.12 10.84
CA GLU A 67 3.64 -5.52 12.13
C GLU A 67 4.91 -6.11 12.73
N LEU A 68 5.73 -5.24 13.30
CA LEU A 68 6.97 -5.59 13.99
C LEU A 68 6.90 -5.18 15.46
N THR A 69 7.55 -5.97 16.32
CA THR A 69 7.86 -5.55 17.69
C THR A 69 8.92 -4.45 17.72
N SER A 70 9.12 -3.81 18.88
CA SER A 70 10.24 -2.90 19.11
C SER A 70 11.62 -3.54 18.92
N GLU A 71 11.69 -4.88 18.98
CA GLU A 71 12.87 -5.70 18.76
C GLU A 71 13.04 -6.13 17.30
N LEU A 72 12.15 -5.67 16.41
CA LEU A 72 12.07 -5.99 14.97
C LEU A 72 11.68 -7.43 14.65
N ALA A 73 11.02 -8.14 15.58
CA ALA A 73 10.43 -9.44 15.28
C ALA A 73 9.09 -9.26 14.57
N ALA A 74 8.81 -10.06 13.54
CA ALA A 74 7.55 -10.02 12.81
C ALA A 74 6.42 -10.64 13.66
N LEU A 75 5.30 -9.93 13.80
CA LEU A 75 4.09 -10.42 14.45
C LEU A 75 3.11 -11.03 13.45
N GLY A 76 3.13 -10.56 12.20
CA GLY A 76 2.25 -11.03 11.12
C GLY A 76 1.78 -9.89 10.24
N ALA A 77 0.94 -10.21 9.26
CA ALA A 77 0.26 -9.21 8.45
C ALA A 77 -0.73 -8.41 9.32
N TYR A 78 -0.73 -7.10 9.16
CA TYR A 78 -1.63 -6.18 9.85
C TYR A 78 -2.71 -5.70 8.88
N ASP A 79 -3.92 -6.22 9.07
CA ASP A 79 -5.08 -5.99 8.21
C ASP A 79 -6.12 -5.04 8.84
N TYR A 80 -5.72 -4.26 9.86
CA TYR A 80 -6.57 -3.31 10.58
C TYR A 80 -7.83 -3.97 11.14
N ASP A 81 -7.65 -5.02 11.95
CA ASP A 81 -8.74 -5.84 12.52
C ASP A 81 -9.68 -6.41 11.45
N GLY A 82 -9.11 -6.82 10.33
CA GLY A 82 -9.84 -7.33 9.18
C GLY A 82 -10.45 -6.27 8.26
N ALA A 83 -10.34 -4.97 8.56
CA ALA A 83 -10.93 -3.92 7.71
C ALA A 83 -10.21 -3.75 6.36
N LEU A 84 -8.89 -3.98 6.30
CA LEU A 84 -8.11 -3.84 5.09
C LEU A 84 -8.10 -5.16 4.29
N LYS A 85 -8.81 -5.18 3.15
CA LYS A 85 -8.84 -6.29 2.19
C LYS A 85 -8.09 -6.02 0.88
N ALA A 86 -7.25 -4.98 0.87
CA ALA A 86 -6.53 -4.50 -0.29
C ALA A 86 -5.02 -4.43 -0.03
N MET A 87 -4.24 -4.24 -1.09
CA MET A 87 -2.82 -3.92 -1.00
C MET A 87 -2.62 -2.55 -0.33
N MET A 88 -1.48 -2.34 0.30
CA MET A 88 -1.10 -1.04 0.85
C MET A 88 0.21 -0.57 0.21
N THR A 89 0.23 0.68 -0.27
CA THR A 89 1.45 1.31 -0.78
C THR A 89 2.56 1.26 0.27
N ALA A 90 3.80 1.09 -0.19
CA ALA A 90 4.95 1.22 0.68
C ALA A 90 5.25 2.67 1.10
N LEU A 91 4.54 3.67 0.58
CA LEU A 91 4.83 5.08 0.86
C LEU A 91 3.61 5.82 1.43
N PRO A 92 3.01 5.35 2.53
CA PRO A 92 1.89 6.03 3.15
C PRO A 92 2.35 7.35 3.79
N ARG A 93 1.42 8.26 4.06
CA ARG A 93 1.73 9.58 4.63
C ARG A 93 0.87 9.86 5.85
N ILE A 94 1.52 10.26 6.93
CA ILE A 94 0.84 10.75 8.14
C ILE A 94 0.51 12.22 7.92
N PHE A 95 -0.76 12.58 8.09
CA PHE A 95 -1.19 13.97 8.04
C PHE A 95 -0.80 14.67 9.34
N PRO A 96 0.01 15.75 9.30
CA PRO A 96 0.65 16.29 10.50
C PRO A 96 -0.32 16.95 11.49
N ARG A 97 -1.50 17.39 11.02
CA ARG A 97 -2.49 18.06 11.89
C ARG A 97 -3.37 17.09 12.66
N THR A 98 -3.71 15.96 12.05
CA THR A 98 -4.64 15.00 12.64
C THR A 98 -3.95 13.76 13.15
N GLY A 99 -2.78 13.40 12.61
CA GLY A 99 -2.10 12.13 12.87
C GLY A 99 -2.67 10.95 12.08
N GLU A 100 -3.65 11.19 11.21
CA GLU A 100 -4.23 10.17 10.35
C GLU A 100 -3.21 9.66 9.33
N LEU A 101 -3.25 8.37 9.03
CA LEU A 101 -2.41 7.74 8.02
C LEU A 101 -3.20 7.58 6.72
N LEU A 102 -2.77 8.27 5.68
CA LEU A 102 -3.35 8.18 4.35
C LEU A 102 -2.53 7.22 3.50
N PHE A 103 -3.22 6.32 2.81
CA PHE A 103 -2.58 5.36 1.92
C PHE A 103 -3.52 4.90 0.81
N PHE A 104 -2.95 4.26 -0.20
CA PHE A 104 -3.71 3.67 -1.29
C PHE A 104 -3.21 2.25 -1.57
N GLY A 105 -4.03 1.45 -2.23
CA GLY A 105 -3.67 0.14 -2.76
C GLY A 105 -3.85 0.10 -4.27
N SER A 106 -2.86 -0.39 -5.01
CA SER A 106 -2.95 -0.56 -6.46
C SER A 106 -2.87 -2.02 -6.84
N SER A 107 -3.79 -2.50 -7.68
CA SER A 107 -3.92 -3.91 -8.06
C SER A 107 -4.06 -4.06 -9.58
N PRO A 108 -3.41 -5.08 -10.17
CA PRO A 108 -3.65 -5.43 -11.58
C PRO A 108 -5.06 -6.00 -11.82
N LEU A 109 -5.73 -6.47 -10.76
CA LEU A 109 -7.11 -6.96 -10.77
C LEU A 109 -8.06 -5.93 -10.14
N ALA A 110 -9.31 -5.87 -10.59
CA ALA A 110 -10.30 -4.98 -9.98
C ALA A 110 -10.58 -5.38 -8.51
N PRO A 111 -10.76 -4.43 -7.58
CA PRO A 111 -10.64 -2.98 -7.76
C PRO A 111 -9.18 -2.53 -7.97
N HIS A 112 -8.94 -1.76 -9.04
CA HIS A 112 -7.57 -1.42 -9.46
C HIS A 112 -6.88 -0.41 -8.56
N LEU A 113 -7.63 0.50 -7.96
CA LEU A 113 -7.10 1.53 -7.08
C LEU A 113 -8.06 1.75 -5.91
N THR A 114 -7.51 1.73 -4.70
CA THR A 114 -8.25 1.92 -3.46
C THR A 114 -7.58 3.02 -2.64
N TYR A 115 -8.36 3.86 -1.96
CA TYR A 115 -7.87 4.91 -1.08
C TYR A 115 -8.36 4.66 0.34
N HIS A 116 -7.51 4.88 1.33
CA HIS A 116 -7.78 4.56 2.73
C HIS A 116 -7.24 5.62 3.68
N ILE A 117 -7.92 5.76 4.82
CA ILE A 117 -7.48 6.58 5.95
C ILE A 117 -7.58 5.74 7.21
N ALA A 118 -6.47 5.63 7.94
CA ALA A 118 -6.46 5.11 9.31
C ALA A 118 -6.35 6.26 10.33
N ASP A 119 -7.18 6.24 11.37
CA ASP A 119 -7.20 7.25 12.42
C ASP A 119 -6.00 7.12 13.38
N VAL A 120 -5.89 8.05 14.35
CA VAL A 120 -4.83 8.03 15.37
C VAL A 120 -4.95 6.91 16.40
N GLN A 121 -6.04 6.13 16.33
CA GLN A 121 -6.23 4.90 17.10
C GLN A 121 -5.88 3.66 16.26
N GLY A 122 -5.41 3.84 15.02
CA GLY A 122 -5.01 2.76 14.13
C GLY A 122 -6.21 2.00 13.55
N ARG A 123 -7.39 2.62 13.51
CA ARG A 123 -8.59 2.03 12.89
C ARG A 123 -8.74 2.55 11.49
N LEU A 124 -9.11 1.68 10.55
CA LEU A 124 -9.44 2.08 9.19
C LEU A 124 -10.80 2.80 9.20
N VAL A 125 -10.81 4.13 9.09
CA VAL A 125 -12.02 4.97 9.19
C VAL A 125 -12.60 5.35 7.84
N HIS A 126 -11.81 5.21 6.78
CA HIS A 126 -12.25 5.41 5.41
C HIS A 126 -11.58 4.40 4.49
N GLY A 127 -12.35 3.88 3.55
CA GLY A 127 -11.90 3.00 2.48
C GLY A 127 -12.82 3.17 1.28
N GLU A 128 -12.27 3.53 0.13
CA GLU A 128 -13.03 3.74 -1.11
C GLU A 128 -12.29 3.11 -2.30
N PHE A 129 -13.06 2.54 -3.23
CA PHE A 129 -12.55 2.11 -4.52
C PHE A 129 -12.70 3.25 -5.53
N LEU A 130 -11.59 3.64 -6.15
CA LEU A 130 -11.61 4.73 -7.12
C LEU A 130 -12.09 4.20 -8.47
N ASN A 131 -13.36 4.48 -8.78
CA ASN A 131 -14.01 4.08 -10.02
C ASN A 131 -13.33 4.72 -11.26
N GLY A 132 -13.32 3.99 -12.38
CA GLY A 132 -12.70 4.45 -13.63
C GLY A 132 -11.17 4.31 -13.69
N SER A 133 -10.54 3.87 -12.60
CA SER A 133 -9.12 3.46 -12.59
C SER A 133 -8.94 2.18 -13.40
N GLY A 134 -8.04 2.19 -14.39
CA GLY A 134 -7.58 0.96 -15.05
C GLY A 134 -6.47 0.27 -14.26
N PRO A 135 -6.05 -0.94 -14.66
CA PRO A 135 -4.88 -1.58 -14.08
C PRO A 135 -3.67 -0.66 -14.27
N THR A 136 -2.98 -0.31 -13.19
CA THR A 136 -1.71 0.42 -13.28
C THR A 136 -0.63 -0.57 -13.71
N SER A 137 -0.60 -0.95 -14.98
CA SER A 137 0.63 -1.48 -15.56
C SER A 137 1.53 -0.28 -15.87
N SER A 138 2.82 -0.40 -15.57
CA SER A 138 3.87 0.53 -16.04
C SER A 138 4.01 0.56 -17.57
N THR A 139 3.12 -0.12 -18.31
CA THR A 139 2.83 0.24 -19.69
C THR A 139 2.07 1.57 -19.67
N VAL A 140 2.85 2.66 -19.64
CA VAL A 140 2.41 3.93 -20.20
C VAL A 140 1.92 3.64 -21.61
N GLY A 141 0.63 3.37 -21.75
CA GLY A 141 -0.06 3.58 -23.01
C GLY A 141 0.17 5.05 -23.31
N ASN A 142 0.90 5.31 -24.39
CA ASN A 142 1.17 6.63 -24.96
C ASN A 142 -0.16 7.36 -25.27
N ARG A 143 -0.86 7.81 -24.23
CA ARG A 143 -1.92 8.80 -24.32
C ARG A 143 -1.36 10.06 -23.68
N PRO A 144 -0.96 11.06 -24.48
CA PRO A 144 -0.60 12.34 -23.91
C PRO A 144 -1.79 12.88 -23.11
N PRO A 145 -1.55 13.62 -22.02
CA PRO A 145 -2.57 14.10 -21.08
C PRO A 145 -3.56 15.12 -21.70
N TRP A 146 -3.48 15.35 -23.01
CA TRP A 146 -4.29 16.32 -23.73
C TRP A 146 -4.71 15.77 -25.10
N SER A 147 -5.55 14.75 -25.11
CA SER A 147 -6.40 14.49 -26.29
C SER A 147 -7.75 15.18 -26.06
N PRO A 148 -8.02 16.35 -26.66
CA PRO A 148 -9.36 16.92 -26.61
C PRO A 148 -10.33 15.95 -27.28
N SER A 149 -11.43 15.61 -26.62
CA SER A 149 -12.49 14.80 -27.21
C SER A 149 -13.09 15.58 -28.38
N THR A 150 -12.71 15.26 -29.62
CA THR A 150 -13.44 15.73 -30.79
C THR A 150 -14.73 14.93 -30.91
N ALA A 151 -15.73 15.35 -30.18
CA ALA A 151 -17.14 15.11 -30.49
C ALA A 151 -17.79 16.43 -30.88
N SER A 152 -17.27 17.08 -31.92
CA SER A 152 -18.03 18.12 -32.63
C SER A 152 -19.00 17.44 -33.59
N LYS A 153 -20.27 17.33 -33.17
CA LYS A 153 -21.38 17.05 -34.08
C LYS A 153 -21.42 18.12 -35.18
N PRO A 154 -21.62 17.76 -36.46
CA PRO A 154 -21.75 18.76 -37.51
C PRO A 154 -23.06 19.55 -37.33
N ILE A 155 -22.93 20.87 -37.21
CA ILE A 155 -24.05 21.81 -37.30
C ILE A 155 -24.60 21.75 -38.72
N SER A 156 -25.87 21.34 -38.86
CA SER A 156 -26.60 21.39 -40.13
C SER A 156 -26.84 22.85 -40.52
N ARG A 157 -26.22 23.28 -41.62
CA ARG A 157 -26.57 24.54 -42.28
C ARG A 157 -27.93 24.36 -42.96
N ARG A 158 -29.00 24.90 -42.37
CA ARG A 158 -30.20 25.28 -43.13
C ARG A 158 -29.86 26.52 -43.96
N ARG A 159 -29.89 26.38 -45.29
CA ARG A 159 -30.04 27.52 -46.20
C ARG A 159 -31.51 27.93 -46.20
N GLN A 160 -31.78 29.20 -45.93
CA GLN A 160 -32.84 29.93 -46.63
C GLN A 160 -32.23 30.53 -47.90
#